data_AF-A0A914LMN2-F1
#
_entry.id   AF-A0A914LMN2-F1
#
_cell.length_a   1.000
_cell.length_b   1.000
_cell.length_c   1.000
_cell.angle_alpha   90.00
_cell.angle_beta   90.00
_cell.angle_gamma   90.00
#
_symmetry.space_group_name_H-M   'P 1'
#
loop_
_entity.id
_entity.type
_entity.pdbx_description
1 polymer ?
#
loop_
_entity_poly.entity_id
_entity_poly.type
_entity_poly.pdbx_seq_one_letter_code
_entity_poly.pdbx_strand_id
1 'polypeptide(L)'
;MPVTICPLANFFISIFLILGVIVLHYLVHPRDPHVIAKSLQNILQQGDLNPHTKLDKASRYLNLFECVKPALLTFMKANMREIITNKISAVLILDTLDVNCKFIFWILGGVRRKQRGVFRGTLRVLVRGTFLACSVNHWTSPSSPFKRNIDINDLSSCFKEIAQIATDEFIPHCVDKERPLHIIAGGCARFVFRKLLKNDRLREKEEEKLSFYLMSILKRENLQSWTGMDCGCYTLIEIIESGSDYARKTLKLALDGNNNLKNSSLQGAKKLLVELNKIEENNCDILPSDTDEIEEINEVQVENSNGKRKNVSFENNSKKRRKLKFEG
;
A
#
# COMPACT_ATOMS: atom_id res chain seq x y z
N MET A 1 -23.39 -34.45 12.69
CA MET A 1 -22.99 -33.83 11.40
C MET A 1 -22.35 -32.49 11.73
N PRO A 2 -21.05 -32.25 11.45
CA PRO A 2 -20.50 -30.92 11.67
C PRO A 2 -20.98 -30.03 10.53
N VAL A 3 -21.71 -28.97 10.86
CA VAL A 3 -22.05 -27.92 9.90
C VAL A 3 -20.78 -27.10 9.71
N THR A 4 -19.97 -27.46 8.73
CA THR A 4 -18.87 -26.62 8.24
C THR A 4 -19.47 -25.44 7.48
N ILE A 5 -20.02 -24.48 8.20
CA ILE A 5 -20.26 -23.14 7.67
C ILE A 5 -18.86 -22.57 7.45
N CYS A 6 -18.42 -22.44 6.19
CA CYS A 6 -17.15 -21.81 5.88
C CYS A 6 -17.07 -20.45 6.60
N PRO A 7 -16.13 -20.25 7.55
CA PRO A 7 -16.00 -18.98 8.25
C PRO A 7 -15.79 -17.80 7.28
N LEU A 8 -15.29 -18.09 6.07
CA LEU A 8 -15.09 -17.13 4.98
C LEU A 8 -16.39 -16.54 4.41
N ALA A 9 -17.51 -17.28 4.40
CA ALA A 9 -18.77 -16.79 3.82
C ALA A 9 -19.36 -15.61 4.64
N ASN A 10 -19.24 -15.67 5.97
CA ASN A 10 -19.66 -14.58 6.85
C ASN A 10 -18.69 -13.38 6.81
N PHE A 11 -17.40 -13.62 6.56
CA PHE A 11 -16.41 -12.56 6.37
C PHE A 11 -16.73 -11.71 5.13
N PHE A 12 -17.14 -12.35 4.04
CA PHE A 12 -17.50 -11.66 2.80
C PHE A 12 -18.65 -10.66 3.03
N ILE A 13 -19.75 -11.10 3.65
CA ILE A 13 -20.90 -10.22 3.96
C ILE A 13 -20.47 -9.08 4.91
N SER A 14 -19.61 -9.38 5.89
CA SER A 14 -19.19 -8.41 6.90
C SER A 14 -18.28 -7.31 6.33
N ILE A 15 -17.43 -7.61 5.35
CA ILE A 15 -16.48 -6.64 4.77
C ILE A 15 -17.14 -5.69 3.77
N PHE A 16 -18.29 -6.07 3.20
CA PHE A 16 -19.04 -5.20 2.29
C PHE A 16 -20.21 -4.47 2.94
N LEU A 17 -20.56 -4.82 4.19
CA LEU A 17 -21.55 -4.10 5.00
C LEU A 17 -20.88 -3.06 5.90
N ILE A 18 -21.42 -1.83 5.95
CA ILE A 18 -20.90 -0.73 6.79
C ILE A 18 -20.68 -1.17 8.24
N LEU A 19 -21.66 -1.85 8.84
CA LEU A 19 -21.59 -2.29 10.24
C LEU A 19 -20.51 -3.36 10.46
N GLY A 20 -20.36 -4.30 9.53
CA GLY A 20 -19.35 -5.36 9.63
C GLY A 20 -17.93 -4.79 9.53
N VAL A 21 -17.72 -3.81 8.64
CA VAL A 21 -16.44 -3.10 8.51
C VAL A 21 -16.10 -2.33 9.78
N ILE A 22 -17.08 -1.68 10.44
CA ILE A 22 -16.85 -1.01 11.73
C ILE A 22 -16.42 -2.02 12.81
N VAL A 23 -17.03 -3.20 12.86
CA VAL A 23 -16.64 -4.26 13.81
C VAL A 23 -15.20 -4.71 13.54
N LEU A 24 -14.84 -4.93 12.28
CA LEU A 24 -13.47 -5.31 11.90
C LEU A 24 -12.46 -4.20 12.23
N HIS A 25 -12.78 -2.94 11.94
CA HIS A 25 -11.96 -1.81 12.38
C HIS A 25 -11.82 -1.75 13.89
N TYR A 26 -12.86 -2.06 14.67
CA TYR A 26 -12.74 -2.09 16.13
C TYR A 26 -11.79 -3.20 16.62
N LEU A 27 -11.77 -4.35 15.94
CA LEU A 27 -10.85 -5.45 16.25
C LEU A 27 -9.41 -5.13 15.85
N VAL A 28 -9.22 -4.39 14.75
CA VAL A 28 -7.90 -4.02 14.22
C VAL A 28 -7.34 -2.76 14.91
N HIS A 29 -8.16 -1.75 15.16
CA HIS A 29 -7.80 -0.48 15.77
C HIS A 29 -8.96 0.02 16.66
N PRO A 30 -9.03 -0.45 17.92
CA PRO A 30 -10.17 -0.19 18.80
C PRO A 30 -10.30 1.29 19.11
N ARG A 31 -11.53 1.80 19.00
CA ARG A 31 -11.90 3.21 19.29
C ARG A 31 -11.18 4.24 18.43
N ASP A 32 -10.83 3.88 17.20
CA ASP A 32 -10.29 4.86 16.26
C ASP A 32 -11.28 6.01 16.03
N PRO A 33 -10.91 7.28 16.32
CA PRO A 33 -11.75 8.46 16.03
C PRO A 33 -12.06 8.68 14.54
N HIS A 34 -11.34 8.02 13.63
CA HIS A 34 -11.59 8.10 12.20
C HIS A 34 -12.76 7.23 11.74
N VAL A 35 -13.02 6.13 12.44
CA VAL A 35 -14.08 5.17 12.10
C VAL A 35 -15.25 5.28 13.08
N ILE A 36 -14.95 5.49 14.36
CA ILE A 36 -15.92 5.49 15.46
C ILE A 36 -16.10 6.90 15.99
N ALA A 37 -17.30 7.44 15.84
CA ALA A 37 -17.66 8.77 16.34
C ALA A 37 -17.46 8.88 17.86
N LYS A 38 -17.07 10.07 18.34
CA LYS A 38 -16.80 10.35 19.77
C LYS A 38 -17.97 9.99 20.68
N SER A 39 -19.21 10.17 20.26
CA SER A 39 -20.40 9.79 21.03
C SER A 39 -20.41 8.29 21.33
N LEU A 40 -20.13 7.46 20.31
CA LEU A 40 -20.05 6.01 20.47
C LEU A 40 -18.82 5.61 21.30
N GLN A 41 -17.69 6.31 21.15
CA GLN A 41 -16.53 6.08 22.04
C GLN A 41 -16.88 6.33 23.51
N ASN A 42 -17.61 7.41 23.81
CA ASN A 42 -18.02 7.74 25.17
C ASN A 42 -18.94 6.64 25.74
N ILE A 43 -19.86 6.09 24.93
CA ILE A 43 -20.69 4.94 25.32
C ILE A 43 -19.81 3.72 25.61
N LEU A 44 -18.86 3.40 24.74
CA LEU A 44 -17.95 2.26 24.93
C LEU A 44 -17.04 2.42 26.16
N GLN A 45 -16.66 3.65 26.50
CA GLN A 45 -15.82 3.96 27.66
C GLN A 45 -16.55 3.73 29.00
N GLN A 46 -17.88 3.81 29.04
CA GLN A 46 -18.65 3.53 30.27
C GLN A 46 -18.42 2.12 30.81
N GLY A 47 -18.04 1.16 29.95
CA GLY A 47 -17.75 -0.22 30.32
C GLY A 47 -16.32 -0.49 30.82
N ASP A 48 -15.42 0.48 30.82
CA ASP A 48 -13.98 0.26 31.02
C ASP A 48 -13.55 -0.12 32.44
N LEU A 49 -14.34 0.25 33.45
CA LEU A 49 -14.06 0.04 34.87
C LEU A 49 -15.13 -0.86 35.51
N ASN A 50 -15.61 -1.85 34.76
CA ASN A 50 -16.54 -2.83 35.31
C ASN A 50 -15.82 -3.75 36.32
N PRO A 51 -16.52 -4.19 37.39
CA PRO A 51 -15.90 -4.94 38.49
C PRO A 51 -15.43 -6.36 38.09
N HIS A 52 -15.83 -6.86 36.93
CA HIS A 52 -15.59 -8.24 36.51
C HIS A 52 -14.40 -8.40 35.56
N THR A 53 -13.96 -7.33 34.91
CA THR A 53 -12.88 -7.37 33.92
C THR A 53 -11.54 -7.30 34.62
N LYS A 54 -10.87 -8.45 34.71
CA LYS A 54 -9.58 -8.60 35.38
C LYS A 54 -8.37 -8.43 34.45
N LEU A 55 -8.59 -8.60 33.13
CA LEU A 55 -7.51 -8.57 32.14
C LEU A 55 -7.27 -7.16 31.62
N ASP A 56 -5.99 -6.80 31.49
CA ASP A 56 -5.56 -5.52 30.93
C ASP A 56 -6.16 -5.27 29.53
N LYS A 57 -6.42 -3.99 29.21
CA LYS A 57 -7.01 -3.59 27.93
C LYS A 57 -6.09 -3.94 26.77
N ALA A 58 -4.79 -3.65 26.86
CA ALA A 58 -3.85 -3.89 25.78
C ALA A 58 -3.76 -5.39 25.46
N SER A 59 -3.65 -6.23 26.51
CA SER A 59 -3.60 -7.69 26.35
C SER A 59 -4.87 -8.27 25.74
N ARG A 60 -6.06 -7.76 26.12
CA ARG A 60 -7.33 -8.21 25.50
C ARG A 60 -7.38 -7.90 24.02
N TYR A 61 -7.09 -6.66 23.64
CA TYR A 61 -7.17 -6.27 22.23
C TYR A 61 -6.12 -6.98 21.39
N LEU A 62 -4.93 -7.21 21.94
CA LEU A 62 -3.91 -8.03 21.29
C LEU A 62 -4.42 -9.46 21.04
N ASN A 63 -4.99 -10.13 22.04
CA ASN A 63 -5.52 -11.49 21.87
C ASN A 63 -6.65 -11.54 20.83
N LEU A 64 -7.56 -10.57 20.84
CA LEU A 64 -8.64 -10.47 19.85
C LEU A 64 -8.10 -10.28 18.43
N PHE A 65 -7.10 -9.40 18.28
CA PHE A 65 -6.46 -9.18 17.00
C PHE A 65 -5.74 -10.44 16.51
N GLU A 66 -4.96 -11.11 17.36
CA GLU A 66 -4.26 -12.36 17.01
C GLU A 66 -5.23 -13.47 16.54
N CYS A 67 -6.42 -13.57 17.15
CA CYS A 67 -7.44 -14.53 16.71
C CYS A 67 -8.00 -14.22 15.31
N VAL A 68 -8.19 -12.95 14.97
CA VAL A 68 -8.83 -12.54 13.69
C VAL A 68 -7.82 -12.32 12.56
N LYS A 69 -6.59 -11.92 12.90
CA LYS A 69 -5.49 -11.63 11.97
C LYS A 69 -5.33 -12.67 10.85
N PRO A 70 -5.21 -13.99 11.11
CA PRO A 70 -4.94 -14.95 10.04
C PRO A 70 -6.10 -15.06 9.04
N ALA A 71 -7.35 -15.06 9.53
CA ALA A 71 -8.52 -15.11 8.68
C ALA A 71 -8.67 -13.81 7.87
N LEU A 72 -8.41 -12.66 8.50
CA LEU A 72 -8.50 -11.35 7.86
C LEU A 72 -7.45 -11.18 6.76
N LEU A 73 -6.19 -11.53 7.01
CA LEU A 73 -5.11 -11.40 6.03
C LEU A 73 -5.30 -12.38 4.86
N THR A 74 -5.74 -13.61 5.14
CA THR A 74 -6.08 -14.58 4.09
C THR A 74 -7.20 -14.06 3.20
N PHE A 75 -8.25 -13.49 3.79
CA PHE A 75 -9.35 -12.89 3.04
C PHE A 75 -8.91 -11.66 2.23
N MET A 76 -8.11 -10.79 2.83
CA MET A 76 -7.57 -9.60 2.17
C MET A 76 -6.72 -9.97 0.97
N LYS A 77 -5.84 -10.96 1.10
CA LYS A 77 -5.02 -11.48 0.00
C LYS A 77 -5.90 -11.98 -1.15
N ALA A 78 -6.89 -12.81 -0.86
CA ALA A 78 -7.75 -13.40 -1.88
C ALA A 78 -8.66 -12.37 -2.61
N ASN A 79 -9.07 -11.30 -1.92
CA ASN A 79 -10.06 -10.34 -2.43
C ASN A 79 -9.52 -8.90 -2.49
N MET A 80 -8.19 -8.73 -2.60
CA MET A 80 -7.52 -7.42 -2.45
C MET A 80 -8.11 -6.35 -3.38
N ARG A 81 -8.42 -6.74 -4.62
CA ARG A 81 -8.96 -5.87 -5.67
C ARG A 81 -10.32 -5.28 -5.33
N GLU A 82 -11.22 -6.09 -4.78
CA GLU A 82 -12.55 -5.63 -4.39
C GLU A 82 -12.48 -4.75 -3.14
N ILE A 83 -11.63 -5.10 -2.18
CA ILE A 83 -11.51 -4.39 -0.91
C ILE A 83 -10.89 -2.99 -1.12
N ILE A 84 -9.84 -2.88 -1.94
CA ILE A 84 -9.12 -1.61 -2.16
C ILE A 84 -9.92 -0.60 -3.00
N THR A 85 -10.80 -1.09 -3.88
CA THR A 85 -11.66 -0.25 -4.73
C THR A 85 -12.93 0.19 -4.01
N ASN A 86 -13.38 -0.53 -2.99
CA ASN A 86 -14.55 -0.16 -2.22
C ASN A 86 -14.23 0.92 -1.17
N LYS A 87 -14.99 2.03 -1.20
CA LYS A 87 -14.79 3.18 -0.31
C LYS A 87 -14.90 2.85 1.19
N ILE A 88 -15.72 1.87 1.54
CA ILE A 88 -15.99 1.51 2.94
C ILE A 88 -14.85 0.64 3.47
N SER A 89 -14.45 -0.39 2.73
CA SER A 89 -13.48 -1.39 3.17
C SER A 89 -12.02 -1.03 2.89
N ALA A 90 -11.73 -0.11 1.97
CA ALA A 90 -10.36 0.20 1.59
C ALA A 90 -9.53 0.74 2.78
N VAL A 91 -10.15 1.50 3.69
CA VAL A 91 -9.46 2.02 4.89
C VAL A 91 -9.06 0.87 5.83
N LEU A 92 -9.78 -0.25 5.83
CA LEU A 92 -9.42 -1.42 6.63
C LEU A 92 -8.07 -2.00 6.22
N ILE A 93 -7.73 -1.96 4.92
CA ILE A 93 -6.41 -2.41 4.43
C ILE A 93 -5.31 -1.55 5.06
N LEU A 94 -5.52 -0.23 5.08
CA LEU A 94 -4.55 0.68 5.67
C LEU A 94 -4.38 0.42 7.17
N ASP A 95 -5.48 0.31 7.90
CA ASP A 95 -5.44 0.08 9.34
C ASP A 95 -4.83 -1.27 9.68
N THR A 96 -5.05 -2.29 8.84
CA THR A 96 -4.51 -3.63 9.06
C THR A 96 -3.02 -3.65 8.72
N LEU A 97 -2.63 -3.29 7.50
CA LEU A 97 -1.25 -3.45 7.02
C LEU A 97 -0.28 -2.41 7.59
N ASP A 98 -0.75 -1.22 7.98
CA ASP A 98 0.10 -0.21 8.58
C ASP A 98 0.09 -0.29 10.12
N VAL A 99 1.05 -1.04 10.64
CA VAL A 99 1.26 -1.24 12.07
C VAL A 99 1.64 0.07 12.78
N ASN A 100 2.24 1.03 12.05
CA ASN A 100 2.81 2.26 12.60
C ASN A 100 1.98 3.52 12.25
N CYS A 101 0.73 3.34 11.82
CA CYS A 101 -0.12 4.37 11.23
C CYS A 101 -0.32 5.57 12.17
N LYS A 102 0.46 6.63 11.97
CA LYS A 102 0.18 7.96 12.51
C LYS A 102 -0.82 8.63 11.57
N PHE A 103 -2.11 8.57 11.91
CA PHE A 103 -3.13 9.37 11.24
C PHE A 103 -3.01 10.85 11.66
N ILE A 104 -1.97 11.53 11.18
CA ILE A 104 -1.91 12.99 11.28
C ILE A 104 -2.78 13.56 10.16
N PHE A 105 -4.00 13.94 10.54
CA PHE A 105 -4.78 15.09 10.04
C PHE A 105 -4.91 15.25 8.51
N TRP A 106 -5.93 14.68 7.87
CA TRP A 106 -6.28 15.15 6.51
C TRP A 106 -7.74 15.03 6.02
N ILE A 107 -8.67 14.40 6.73
CA ILE A 107 -10.09 14.40 6.28
C ILE A 107 -10.75 15.80 6.41
N LEU A 108 -10.15 16.74 7.16
CA LEU A 108 -10.61 18.14 7.26
C LEU A 108 -9.77 19.13 6.41
N GLY A 109 -8.88 18.65 5.54
CA GLY A 109 -8.05 19.48 4.67
C GLY A 109 -8.77 20.07 3.44
N GLY A 110 -10.07 19.77 3.26
CA GLY A 110 -10.89 20.25 2.14
C GLY A 110 -11.38 21.70 2.24
N VAL A 111 -11.18 22.40 3.38
CA VAL A 111 -11.78 23.74 3.62
C VAL A 111 -10.74 24.85 3.92
N ARG A 112 -9.43 24.64 3.73
CA ARG A 112 -8.42 25.69 3.97
C ARG A 112 -7.44 25.92 2.81
N ARG A 113 -7.95 26.10 1.59
CA ARG A 113 -7.22 26.79 0.51
C ARG A 113 -8.11 27.78 -0.23
N LYS A 114 -8.41 28.90 0.42
CA LYS A 114 -8.57 30.18 -0.28
C LYS A 114 -8.33 31.30 0.72
N GLN A 115 -7.56 32.29 0.29
CA GLN A 115 -7.05 33.45 1.03
C GLN A 115 -5.77 33.22 1.83
N ARG A 116 -4.65 33.56 1.19
CA ARG A 116 -3.70 34.57 1.70
C ARG A 116 -2.88 35.08 0.50
N GLY A 117 -3.52 35.96 -0.26
CA GLY A 117 -2.81 37.01 -0.98
C GLY A 117 -2.70 38.21 -0.05
N VAL A 118 -1.53 38.85 -0.06
CA VAL A 118 -1.27 40.23 0.39
C VAL A 118 -1.46 40.50 1.88
N PHE A 119 -0.36 40.41 2.65
CA PHE A 119 -0.02 41.45 3.64
C PHE A 119 1.50 41.46 3.81
N ARG A 120 2.14 42.42 3.12
CA ARG A 120 3.49 42.90 3.45
C ARG A 120 3.37 43.79 4.69
N GLY A 121 4.20 43.58 5.70
CA GLY A 121 4.28 44.48 6.85
C GLY A 121 4.84 43.83 8.11
N THR A 122 6.16 43.91 8.25
CA THR A 122 6.88 44.23 9.49
C THR A 122 6.39 43.62 10.80
N LEU A 123 7.02 42.52 11.26
CA LEU A 123 7.40 42.41 12.68
C LEU A 123 8.57 41.42 12.86
N ARG A 124 9.78 41.97 12.95
CA ARG A 124 10.92 41.34 13.63
C ARG A 124 10.71 41.55 15.13
N VAL A 125 10.42 40.49 15.88
CA VAL A 125 10.82 40.41 17.29
C VAL A 125 11.35 39.01 17.58
N LEU A 126 12.65 39.05 17.87
CA LEU A 126 13.51 38.11 18.56
C LEU A 126 12.82 37.31 19.67
N VAL A 127 12.74 35.98 19.52
CA VAL A 127 12.85 35.06 20.66
C VAL A 127 13.84 33.96 20.29
N ARG A 128 15.09 34.16 20.70
CA ARG A 128 16.06 33.09 20.92
C ARG A 128 15.59 32.29 22.13
N GLY A 129 15.39 30.99 21.98
CA GLY A 129 15.06 30.10 23.10
C GLY A 129 15.04 28.65 22.66
N THR A 130 16.12 27.94 22.98
CA THR A 130 16.14 26.49 23.26
C THR A 130 15.39 25.59 22.28
N PHE A 131 16.08 25.19 21.21
CA PHE A 131 15.85 23.90 20.56
C PHE A 131 16.20 22.80 21.57
N LEU A 132 15.21 22.38 22.36
CA LEU A 132 15.31 21.08 23.01
C LEU A 132 15.31 20.05 21.87
N ALA A 133 16.45 19.43 21.64
CA ALA A 133 16.54 18.18 20.91
C ALA A 133 15.60 17.18 21.61
N CYS A 134 14.39 17.04 21.08
CA CYS A 134 13.51 15.99 21.51
C CYS A 134 14.09 14.71 20.91
N SER A 135 14.81 14.00 21.78
CA SER A 135 15.35 12.67 21.58
C SER A 135 14.40 11.78 20.77
N VAL A 136 14.99 10.88 19.97
CA VAL A 136 14.37 9.81 19.21
C VAL A 136 13.64 8.86 20.17
N ASN A 137 12.50 9.31 20.69
CA ASN A 137 11.60 8.52 21.48
C ASN A 137 10.43 8.18 20.59
N HIS A 138 10.20 6.89 20.46
CA HIS A 138 9.09 6.21 19.81
C HIS A 138 7.75 6.92 20.08
N TRP A 139 7.37 7.87 19.23
CA TRP A 139 6.04 8.49 19.31
C TRP A 139 5.04 7.51 18.71
N THR A 140 4.41 6.65 19.50
CA THR A 140 3.16 6.00 19.11
C THR A 140 2.07 7.07 19.05
N SER A 141 1.18 7.00 18.07
CA SER A 141 -0.07 7.78 18.15
C SER A 141 -0.75 7.38 19.46
N PRO A 142 -1.29 8.31 20.28
CA PRO A 142 -1.97 7.98 21.54
C PRO A 142 -3.29 7.19 21.35
N SER A 143 -3.56 6.64 20.16
CA SER A 143 -4.85 6.08 19.76
C SER A 143 -4.95 4.56 19.78
N SER A 144 -3.85 3.80 19.62
CA SER A 144 -3.92 2.34 19.69
C SER A 144 -3.49 1.84 21.07
N PRO A 145 -4.35 1.11 21.80
CA PRO A 145 -4.01 0.61 23.13
C PRO A 145 -3.00 -0.54 23.12
N PHE A 146 -2.63 -1.07 21.94
CA PHE A 146 -1.67 -2.17 21.81
C PHE A 146 -0.82 -2.02 20.54
N LYS A 147 0.37 -2.65 20.56
CA LYS A 147 1.26 -2.77 19.41
C LYS A 147 0.83 -3.98 18.58
N ARG A 148 0.53 -3.76 17.30
CA ARG A 148 0.19 -4.83 16.36
C ARG A 148 1.47 -5.43 15.80
N ASN A 149 1.41 -6.70 15.42
CA ASN A 149 2.49 -7.35 14.71
C ASN A 149 1.92 -8.21 13.59
N ILE A 150 2.47 -8.06 12.39
CA ILE A 150 2.09 -8.83 11.21
C ILE A 150 3.34 -9.56 10.76
N ASP A 151 3.21 -10.85 10.48
CA ASP A 151 4.32 -11.63 9.95
C ASP A 151 4.76 -11.10 8.58
N ILE A 152 6.06 -11.14 8.32
CA ILE A 152 6.65 -10.61 7.09
C ILE A 152 6.11 -11.38 5.87
N ASN A 153 5.83 -12.68 6.01
CA ASN A 153 5.28 -13.50 4.92
C ASN A 153 3.85 -13.09 4.53
N ASP A 154 3.01 -12.79 5.52
CA ASP A 154 1.64 -12.34 5.27
C ASP A 154 1.62 -10.92 4.70
N LEU A 155 2.47 -10.04 5.25
CA LEU A 155 2.63 -8.67 4.78
C LEU A 155 3.10 -8.63 3.32
N SER A 156 4.17 -9.37 3.01
CA SER A 156 4.74 -9.47 1.67
C SER A 156 3.74 -10.06 0.68
N SER A 157 2.98 -11.08 1.09
CA SER A 157 1.89 -11.63 0.27
C SER A 157 0.86 -10.55 -0.08
N CYS A 158 0.39 -9.77 0.90
CA CYS A 158 -0.57 -8.70 0.66
C CYS A 158 -0.02 -7.61 -0.27
N PHE A 159 1.25 -7.22 -0.08
CA PHE A 159 1.88 -6.21 -0.94
C PHE A 159 2.14 -6.69 -2.36
N LYS A 160 2.47 -7.98 -2.56
CA LYS A 160 2.54 -8.59 -3.89
C LYS A 160 1.20 -8.51 -4.61
N GLU A 161 0.09 -8.80 -3.93
CA GLU A 161 -1.26 -8.67 -4.53
C GLU A 161 -1.59 -7.21 -4.90
N ILE A 162 -1.27 -6.25 -4.03
CA ILE A 162 -1.46 -4.81 -4.33
C ILE A 162 -0.60 -4.39 -5.53
N ALA A 163 0.64 -4.85 -5.60
CA ALA A 163 1.53 -4.60 -6.72
C ALA A 163 1.03 -5.25 -8.01
N GLN A 164 0.49 -6.47 -7.93
CA GLN A 164 -0.13 -7.15 -9.06
C GLN A 164 -1.33 -6.37 -9.59
N ILE A 165 -2.16 -5.78 -8.74
CA ILE A 165 -3.27 -4.90 -9.17
C ILE A 165 -2.75 -3.66 -9.90
N ALA A 166 -1.58 -3.14 -9.51
CA ALA A 166 -0.96 -1.99 -10.17
C ALA A 166 -0.39 -2.32 -11.56
N THR A 167 -0.26 -3.59 -11.93
CA THR A 167 0.15 -4.01 -13.28
C THR A 167 -0.94 -3.89 -14.33
N ASP A 168 -2.19 -3.70 -13.89
CA ASP A 168 -3.34 -3.52 -14.78
C ASP A 168 -3.06 -2.42 -15.82
N GLU A 169 -3.67 -2.57 -16.99
CA GLU A 169 -3.59 -1.55 -18.02
C GLU A 169 -4.15 -0.22 -17.50
N PHE A 170 -3.30 0.80 -17.52
CA PHE A 170 -3.65 2.15 -17.14
C PHE A 170 -4.20 2.92 -18.34
N ILE A 171 -5.50 3.20 -18.31
CA ILE A 171 -6.16 4.05 -19.31
C ILE A 171 -6.50 5.42 -18.67
N PRO A 172 -5.78 6.50 -19.05
CA PRO A 172 -6.15 7.86 -18.65
C PRO A 172 -7.57 8.20 -19.10
N HIS A 173 -8.32 8.90 -18.26
CA HIS A 173 -9.67 9.39 -18.59
C HIS A 173 -10.66 8.32 -19.08
N CYS A 174 -10.54 7.08 -18.59
CA CYS A 174 -11.48 6.01 -18.91
C CYS A 174 -12.94 6.50 -18.78
N VAL A 175 -13.66 6.47 -19.91
CA VAL A 175 -15.04 6.96 -20.04
C VAL A 175 -16.05 5.87 -19.63
N ASP A 176 -15.61 4.62 -19.65
CA ASP A 176 -16.41 3.45 -19.35
C ASP A 176 -16.70 3.38 -17.85
N LYS A 177 -17.94 3.74 -17.48
CA LYS A 177 -18.39 3.72 -16.09
C LYS A 177 -18.44 2.32 -15.48
N GLU A 178 -18.50 1.29 -16.32
CA GLU A 178 -18.55 -0.12 -15.90
C GLU A 178 -17.17 -0.70 -15.59
N ARG A 179 -16.09 -0.12 -16.15
CA ARG A 179 -14.74 -0.57 -15.88
C ARG A 179 -14.26 0.01 -14.54
N PRO A 180 -13.76 -0.81 -13.61
CA PRO A 180 -13.16 -0.28 -12.39
C PRO A 180 -11.95 0.58 -12.76
N LEU A 181 -11.87 1.77 -12.15
CA LEU A 181 -10.73 2.66 -12.35
C LEU A 181 -9.44 2.00 -11.85
N HIS A 182 -8.37 2.20 -12.60
CA HIS A 182 -7.02 1.77 -12.20
C HIS A 182 -6.66 2.28 -10.79
N ILE A 183 -5.84 1.53 -10.05
CA ILE A 183 -5.48 1.83 -8.65
C ILE A 183 -4.92 3.25 -8.45
N ILE A 184 -4.22 3.81 -9.45
CA ILE A 184 -3.68 5.19 -9.40
C ILE A 184 -4.70 6.27 -9.80
N ALA A 185 -5.81 5.90 -10.45
CA ALA A 185 -6.86 6.84 -10.86
C ALA A 185 -8.01 6.86 -9.84
N GLY A 186 -8.40 5.69 -9.35
CA GLY A 186 -9.53 5.50 -8.43
C GLY A 186 -9.36 6.32 -7.15
N GLY A 187 -10.37 7.11 -6.77
CA GLY A 187 -10.26 8.04 -5.64
C GLY A 187 -9.91 7.37 -4.30
N CYS A 188 -10.63 6.32 -3.92
CA CYS A 188 -10.37 5.54 -2.69
C CYS A 188 -9.14 4.63 -2.84
N ALA A 189 -9.04 3.88 -3.93
CA ALA A 189 -7.92 2.98 -4.17
C ALA A 189 -6.58 3.73 -4.18
N ARG A 190 -6.48 4.86 -4.90
CA ARG A 190 -5.29 5.73 -4.91
C ARG A 190 -4.99 6.28 -3.53
N PHE A 191 -6.00 6.67 -2.76
CA PHE A 191 -5.79 7.19 -1.41
C PHE A 191 -5.10 6.15 -0.53
N VAL A 192 -5.63 4.92 -0.49
CA VAL A 192 -5.04 3.83 0.31
C VAL A 192 -3.67 3.46 -0.23
N PHE A 193 -3.54 3.30 -1.54
CA PHE A 193 -2.28 2.95 -2.20
C PHE A 193 -1.17 3.96 -1.92
N ARG A 194 -1.42 5.26 -2.13
CA ARG A 194 -0.45 6.31 -1.82
C ARG A 194 -0.16 6.42 -0.34
N LYS A 195 -1.16 6.17 0.53
CA LYS A 195 -0.95 6.23 1.97
C LYS A 195 -0.07 5.07 2.45
N LEU A 196 -0.25 3.86 1.91
CA LEU A 196 0.67 2.74 2.15
C LEU A 196 2.10 3.08 1.71
N LEU A 197 2.28 3.60 0.49
CA LEU A 197 3.57 4.07 -0.01
C LEU A 197 4.22 5.12 0.91
N LYS A 198 3.43 6.11 1.35
CA LYS A 198 3.89 7.14 2.28
C LYS A 198 4.36 6.57 3.61
N ASN A 199 3.81 5.44 4.02
CA ASN A 199 4.13 4.80 5.27
C ASN A 199 5.36 3.88 5.15
N ASP A 200 5.91 3.66 3.96
CA ASP A 200 7.20 2.97 3.76
C ASP A 200 8.35 3.66 4.53
N ARG A 201 8.30 4.99 4.71
CA ARG A 201 9.29 5.72 5.54
C ARG A 201 9.26 5.35 7.03
N LEU A 202 8.18 4.73 7.49
CA LEU A 202 8.03 4.25 8.87
C LEU A 202 8.54 2.82 9.03
N ARG A 203 9.03 2.22 7.95
CA ARG A 203 9.53 0.84 7.89
C ARG A 203 11.03 0.88 7.66
N GLU A 204 11.76 0.16 8.50
CA GLU A 204 13.22 0.17 8.47
C GLU A 204 13.75 -0.77 7.38
N LYS A 205 13.15 -1.96 7.26
CA LYS A 205 13.59 -2.99 6.30
C LYS A 205 12.96 -2.77 4.92
N GLU A 206 13.75 -3.00 3.87
CA GLU A 206 13.30 -2.91 2.47
C GLU A 206 12.17 -3.90 2.17
N GLU A 207 12.25 -5.13 2.69
CA GLU A 207 11.24 -6.19 2.51
C GLU A 207 9.90 -5.87 3.18
N GLU A 208 9.86 -4.89 4.07
CA GLU A 208 8.60 -4.44 4.67
C GLU A 208 7.96 -3.33 3.83
N LYS A 209 8.65 -2.74 2.84
CA LYS A 209 8.17 -1.59 2.06
C LYS A 209 7.34 -2.05 0.85
N LEU A 210 6.20 -1.39 0.61
CA LEU A 210 5.38 -1.66 -0.57
C LEU A 210 6.10 -1.28 -1.87
N SER A 211 6.89 -0.20 -1.85
CA SER A 211 7.67 0.26 -3.01
C SER A 211 8.66 -0.78 -3.53
N PHE A 212 9.22 -1.62 -2.66
CA PHE A 212 10.10 -2.72 -3.06
C PHE A 212 9.35 -3.73 -3.97
N TYR A 213 8.19 -4.22 -3.51
CA TYR A 213 7.37 -5.17 -4.29
C TYR A 213 6.79 -4.57 -5.56
N LEU A 214 6.47 -3.28 -5.56
CA LEU A 214 6.02 -2.60 -6.77
C LEU A 214 7.07 -2.60 -7.85
N MET A 215 8.33 -2.30 -7.52
CA MET A 215 9.41 -2.22 -8.52
C MET A 215 9.93 -3.57 -8.96
N SER A 216 9.71 -4.64 -8.18
CA SER A 216 10.02 -6.00 -8.63
C SER A 216 8.98 -6.59 -9.59
N ILE A 217 7.74 -6.08 -9.58
CA ILE A 217 6.63 -6.61 -10.38
C ILE A 217 6.29 -5.71 -11.58
N LEU A 218 6.32 -4.38 -11.40
CA LEU A 218 5.93 -3.44 -12.45
C LEU A 218 7.00 -3.37 -13.54
N LYS A 219 6.54 -3.37 -14.79
CA LYS A 219 7.41 -3.16 -15.95
C LYS A 219 7.59 -1.68 -16.24
N ARG A 220 8.62 -1.37 -17.03
CA ARG A 220 8.93 0.00 -17.46
C ARG A 220 7.73 0.66 -18.13
N GLU A 221 6.98 -0.07 -18.96
CA GLU A 221 5.83 0.45 -19.71
C GLU A 221 4.71 0.88 -18.77
N ASN A 222 4.46 0.12 -17.69
CA ASN A 222 3.49 0.49 -16.67
C ASN A 222 3.88 1.84 -16.03
N LEU A 223 5.12 1.98 -15.58
CA LEU A 223 5.60 3.19 -14.92
C LEU A 223 5.56 4.42 -15.83
N GLN A 224 5.93 4.25 -17.11
CA GLN A 224 5.86 5.31 -18.09
C GLN A 224 4.40 5.73 -18.37
N SER A 225 3.47 4.78 -18.45
CA SER A 225 2.05 5.09 -18.68
C SER A 225 1.46 5.98 -17.57
N TRP A 226 1.90 5.81 -16.32
CA TRP A 226 1.39 6.59 -15.18
C TRP A 226 1.73 8.09 -15.28
N THR A 227 2.75 8.45 -16.06
CA THR A 227 3.11 9.85 -16.31
C THR A 227 2.05 10.62 -17.12
N GLY A 228 1.11 9.91 -17.73
CA GLY A 228 0.00 10.50 -18.50
C GLY A 228 -1.05 11.24 -17.66
N MET A 229 -1.02 11.13 -16.33
CA MET A 229 -1.91 11.88 -15.44
C MET A 229 -1.17 12.45 -14.22
N ASP A 230 -1.59 13.64 -13.76
CA ASP A 230 -1.04 14.27 -12.54
C ASP A 230 -1.07 13.33 -11.32
N CYS A 231 -2.15 12.56 -11.16
CA CYS A 231 -2.29 11.64 -10.04
C CYS A 231 -1.30 10.47 -10.10
N GLY A 232 -0.93 10.01 -11.29
CA GLY A 232 0.13 9.04 -11.50
C GLY A 232 1.49 9.66 -11.17
N CYS A 233 1.80 10.84 -11.71
CA CYS A 233 3.03 11.56 -11.38
C CYS A 233 3.22 11.78 -9.87
N TYR A 234 2.19 12.21 -9.14
CA TYR A 234 2.28 12.37 -7.68
C TYR A 234 2.43 11.04 -6.93
N THR A 235 1.99 9.93 -7.51
CA THR A 235 2.21 8.60 -6.94
C THR A 235 3.67 8.19 -7.12
N LEU A 236 4.26 8.44 -8.29
CA LEU A 236 5.68 8.21 -8.55
C LEU A 236 6.58 9.09 -7.67
N ILE A 237 6.21 10.36 -7.47
CA ILE A 237 6.90 11.26 -6.53
C ILE A 237 6.87 10.68 -5.11
N GLU A 238 5.73 10.14 -4.66
CA GLU A 238 5.65 9.51 -3.33
C GLU A 238 6.61 8.33 -3.21
N ILE A 239 6.74 7.50 -4.26
CA ILE A 239 7.70 6.38 -4.30
C ILE A 239 9.13 6.92 -4.18
N ILE A 240 9.47 8.03 -4.83
CA ILE A 240 10.79 8.66 -4.72
C ILE A 240 11.03 9.15 -3.27
N GLU A 241 10.07 9.89 -2.72
CA GLU A 241 10.20 10.56 -1.42
C GLU A 241 10.24 9.59 -0.23
N SER A 242 9.42 8.53 -0.22
CA SER A 242 9.26 7.63 0.94
C SER A 242 9.64 6.17 0.68
N GLY A 243 9.92 5.81 -0.57
CA GLY A 243 10.14 4.42 -0.96
C GLY A 243 11.50 3.86 -0.56
N SER A 244 11.67 2.62 -0.98
CA SER A 244 12.89 1.81 -0.94
C SER A 244 14.01 2.42 -1.81
N ASP A 245 15.28 2.17 -1.46
CA ASP A 245 16.42 2.63 -2.27
C ASP A 245 16.46 1.93 -3.64
N TYR A 246 16.17 0.63 -3.64
CA TYR A 246 15.95 -0.13 -4.86
C TYR A 246 14.85 0.52 -5.71
N ALA A 247 13.74 0.90 -5.07
CA ALA A 247 12.63 1.49 -5.79
C ALA A 247 12.95 2.84 -6.44
N ARG A 248 13.71 3.70 -5.74
CA ARG A 248 14.20 4.98 -6.29
C ARG A 248 15.06 4.77 -7.54
N LYS A 249 16.01 3.83 -7.48
CA LYS A 249 16.94 3.55 -8.58
C LYS A 249 16.21 2.96 -9.80
N THR A 250 15.38 1.95 -9.58
CA THR A 250 14.60 1.31 -10.65
C THR A 250 13.65 2.29 -11.32
N LEU A 251 12.97 3.13 -10.54
CA LEU A 251 12.04 4.13 -11.08
C LEU A 251 12.77 5.18 -11.93
N LYS A 252 13.96 5.61 -11.51
CA LYS A 252 14.79 6.53 -12.29
C LYS A 252 15.15 5.90 -13.64
N LEU A 253 15.75 4.71 -13.64
CA LEU A 253 16.11 3.98 -14.86
C LEU A 253 14.91 3.69 -15.79
N ALA A 254 13.71 3.55 -15.23
CA ALA A 254 12.50 3.34 -16.02
C ALA A 254 11.99 4.62 -16.70
N LEU A 255 12.21 5.78 -16.08
CA LEU A 255 11.74 7.08 -16.56
C LEU A 255 12.81 7.89 -17.29
N ASP A 256 14.08 7.49 -17.18
CA ASP A 256 15.18 8.08 -17.92
C ASP A 256 14.91 8.01 -19.43
N GLY A 257 15.04 9.16 -20.11
CA GLY A 257 14.77 9.27 -21.55
C GLY A 257 13.29 9.32 -21.95
N ASN A 258 12.34 9.38 -21.00
CA ASN A 258 10.91 9.50 -21.35
C ASN A 258 10.59 10.90 -21.90
N ASN A 259 10.49 11.00 -23.23
CA ASN A 259 10.18 12.24 -23.94
C ASN A 259 8.80 12.80 -23.58
N ASN A 260 7.83 11.93 -23.28
CA ASN A 260 6.48 12.36 -22.88
C ASN A 260 6.51 13.13 -21.57
N LEU A 261 7.39 12.74 -20.64
CA LEU A 261 7.54 13.42 -19.36
C LEU A 261 8.16 14.81 -19.54
N LYS A 262 9.23 14.92 -20.34
CA LYS A 262 9.95 16.19 -20.62
C LYS A 262 9.05 17.24 -21.30
N ASN A 263 8.19 16.79 -22.20
CA ASN A 263 7.33 17.68 -23.00
C ASN A 263 5.94 17.89 -22.35
N SER A 264 5.69 17.32 -21.17
CA SER A 264 4.37 17.38 -20.55
C SER A 264 4.04 18.76 -19.98
N SER A 265 2.79 19.19 -20.20
CA SER A 265 2.25 20.42 -19.60
C SER A 265 1.75 20.22 -18.17
N LEU A 266 1.64 18.97 -17.71
CA LEU A 266 1.10 18.58 -16.41
C LEU A 266 1.95 19.10 -15.25
N GLN A 267 1.32 19.57 -14.18
CA GLN A 267 2.03 20.10 -13.01
C GLN A 267 2.79 18.99 -12.26
N GLY A 268 2.17 17.81 -12.15
CA GLY A 268 2.77 16.63 -11.56
C GLY A 268 3.99 16.16 -12.33
N ALA A 269 3.94 16.19 -13.67
CA ALA A 269 5.08 15.81 -14.52
C ALA A 269 6.28 16.75 -14.31
N LYS A 270 6.03 18.07 -14.27
CA LYS A 270 7.07 19.07 -13.98
C LYS A 270 7.70 18.86 -12.60
N LYS A 271 6.89 18.59 -11.57
CA LYS A 271 7.41 18.30 -10.24
C LYS A 271 8.19 16.98 -10.22
N LEU A 272 7.72 15.96 -10.92
CA LEU A 272 8.38 14.66 -11.00
C LEU A 272 9.79 14.77 -11.62
N LEU A 273 9.95 15.54 -12.70
CA LEU A 273 11.27 15.81 -13.29
C LEU A 273 12.23 16.47 -12.29
N VAL A 274 11.74 17.43 -11.50
CA VAL A 274 12.56 18.07 -10.46
C VAL A 274 12.99 17.06 -9.40
N GLU A 275 12.11 16.17 -8.95
CA GLU A 275 12.49 15.15 -7.96
C GLU A 275 13.44 14.09 -8.54
N LEU A 276 13.28 13.70 -9.81
CA LEU A 276 14.21 12.77 -10.49
C LEU A 276 15.62 13.33 -10.59
N ASN A 277 15.76 14.62 -10.95
CA ASN A 277 17.07 15.28 -11.06
C ASN A 277 17.78 15.36 -9.68
N LYS A 278 17.04 15.51 -8.58
CA LYS A 278 17.66 15.48 -7.23
C LYS A 278 18.30 14.12 -6.90
N ILE A 279 17.84 13.04 -7.52
CA ILE A 279 18.46 11.72 -7.34
C ILE A 279 19.83 11.68 -8.07
N GLU A 280 20.03 12.45 -9.14
CA GLU A 280 21.33 12.58 -9.82
C GLU A 280 22.39 13.23 -8.92
N GLU A 281 22.02 14.28 -8.19
CA GLU A 281 22.95 15.03 -7.35
C GLU A 281 23.43 14.26 -6.11
N ASN A 282 22.64 13.27 -5.64
CA ASN A 282 22.96 12.51 -4.43
C ASN A 282 23.72 11.20 -4.70
N ASN A 283 23.91 10.79 -5.96
CA ASN A 283 24.54 9.52 -6.33
C ASN A 283 25.99 9.67 -6.85
N CYS A 284 26.71 10.74 -6.48
CA CYS A 284 28.12 10.88 -6.84
C CYS A 284 29.08 9.92 -6.12
N ASP A 285 28.62 9.16 -5.12
CA ASP A 285 29.44 8.13 -4.49
C ASP A 285 28.76 6.76 -4.61
N ILE A 286 29.49 5.80 -5.20
CA ILE A 286 29.17 4.38 -5.41
C ILE A 286 28.54 4.06 -6.78
N LEU A 287 29.41 3.92 -7.78
CA LEU A 287 29.24 2.98 -8.90
C LEU A 287 30.41 1.99 -8.86
N PRO A 288 30.18 0.68 -8.85
CA PRO A 288 30.98 -0.23 -9.66
C PRO A 288 30.45 -0.14 -11.09
N SER A 289 31.35 0.26 -11.98
CA SER A 289 31.26 -0.05 -13.40
C SER A 289 31.08 -1.56 -13.56
N ASP A 290 29.98 -1.98 -14.17
CA ASP A 290 30.02 -2.67 -15.46
C ASP A 290 28.61 -3.13 -15.80
N THR A 291 28.28 -2.92 -17.07
CA THR A 291 27.09 -3.40 -17.76
C THR A 291 27.11 -4.92 -17.86
N ASP A 292 25.91 -5.50 -18.01
CA ASP A 292 25.60 -6.90 -18.34
C ASP A 292 25.33 -7.82 -17.14
N GLU A 293 24.18 -7.65 -16.49
CA GLU A 293 23.45 -8.71 -15.76
C GLU A 293 22.04 -8.23 -15.36
N ILE A 294 21.15 -8.08 -16.35
CA ILE A 294 19.70 -7.96 -16.10
C ILE A 294 18.97 -8.93 -17.04
N GLU A 295 19.28 -10.22 -16.93
CA GLU A 295 18.44 -11.31 -17.42
C GLU A 295 18.61 -12.57 -16.56
N GLU A 296 18.52 -12.51 -15.22
CA GLU A 296 18.34 -13.75 -14.43
C GLU A 296 17.90 -13.49 -12.98
N ILE A 297 16.73 -12.89 -12.77
CA ILE A 297 16.00 -13.04 -11.50
C ILE A 297 14.52 -13.28 -11.82
N ASN A 298 14.24 -14.41 -12.45
CA ASN A 298 12.91 -15.00 -12.54
C ASN A 298 13.03 -16.49 -12.23
N GLU A 299 13.48 -16.85 -11.03
CA GLU A 299 13.22 -18.16 -10.41
C GLU A 299 13.68 -18.15 -8.95
N VAL A 300 12.80 -17.68 -8.05
CA VAL A 300 12.90 -18.08 -6.64
C VAL A 300 11.94 -19.24 -6.44
N GLN A 301 12.56 -20.37 -6.14
CA GLN A 301 12.03 -21.70 -5.91
C GLN A 301 10.84 -21.67 -4.93
N VAL A 302 9.70 -22.19 -5.37
CA VAL A 302 8.63 -22.68 -4.50
C VAL A 302 9.02 -24.10 -4.10
N GLU A 303 9.56 -24.26 -2.89
CA GLU A 303 9.72 -25.58 -2.27
C GLU A 303 8.34 -26.18 -2.01
N ASN A 304 7.89 -27.05 -2.91
CA ASN A 304 6.81 -27.99 -2.65
C ASN A 304 7.41 -29.30 -2.13
N SER A 305 7.22 -29.51 -0.82
CA SER A 305 7.28 -30.80 -0.19
C SER A 305 6.16 -31.69 -0.76
N ASN A 306 6.54 -32.69 -1.56
CA ASN A 306 5.97 -34.05 -1.48
C ASN A 306 6.68 -35.01 -2.43
N GLY A 307 7.29 -36.03 -1.83
CA GLY A 307 7.95 -37.10 -2.56
C GLY A 307 6.98 -38.03 -3.27
N LYS A 308 7.32 -38.38 -4.51
CA LYS A 308 7.53 -39.78 -4.95
C LYS A 308 7.91 -39.78 -6.43
N ARG A 309 9.21 -40.00 -6.69
CA ARG A 309 9.72 -40.38 -8.01
C ARG A 309 9.17 -41.75 -8.39
N LYS A 310 8.54 -41.84 -9.56
CA LYS A 310 8.66 -43.02 -10.43
C LYS A 310 9.25 -42.54 -11.76
N ASN A 311 10.45 -43.05 -12.05
CA ASN A 311 11.11 -42.90 -13.34
C ASN A 311 10.32 -43.67 -14.39
N VAL A 312 10.00 -43.02 -15.52
CA VAL A 312 9.83 -43.69 -16.81
C VAL A 312 10.42 -42.77 -17.88
N SER A 313 11.57 -43.18 -18.41
CA SER A 313 12.14 -42.72 -19.66
C SER A 313 11.19 -43.03 -20.83
N PHE A 314 11.08 -42.17 -21.84
CA PHE A 314 11.04 -42.63 -23.24
C PHE A 314 11.33 -41.50 -24.22
N GLU A 315 11.95 -41.92 -25.32
CA GLU A 315 12.68 -41.19 -26.34
C GLU A 315 11.89 -40.17 -27.17
N ASN A 316 12.67 -39.27 -27.74
CA ASN A 316 12.37 -38.43 -28.90
C ASN A 316 11.61 -39.20 -29.99
N ASN A 317 10.57 -38.58 -30.58
CA ASN A 317 10.53 -38.51 -32.03
C ASN A 317 9.66 -37.40 -32.62
N SER A 318 10.18 -36.94 -33.74
CA SER A 318 9.79 -35.82 -34.58
C SER A 318 8.54 -36.07 -35.45
N LYS A 319 7.98 -34.96 -35.96
CA LYS A 319 7.11 -34.82 -37.16
C LYS A 319 5.63 -35.21 -37.04
N LYS A 320 4.72 -34.21 -37.14
CA LYS A 320 3.96 -33.91 -38.37
C LYS A 320 3.01 -32.71 -38.20
N ARG A 321 3.22 -31.69 -39.03
CA ARG A 321 2.21 -30.69 -39.42
C ARG A 321 1.03 -31.41 -40.10
N ARG A 322 -0.21 -31.07 -39.72
CA ARG A 322 -1.37 -31.12 -40.62
C ARG A 322 -2.20 -29.84 -40.46
N LYS A 323 -2.41 -29.18 -41.60
CA LYS A 323 -3.31 -28.07 -41.84
C LYS A 323 -4.74 -28.49 -41.53
N LEU A 324 -5.50 -27.66 -40.82
CA LEU A 324 -6.96 -27.70 -40.83
C LEU A 324 -7.44 -26.52 -41.69
N LYS A 325 -8.11 -26.86 -42.80
CA LYS A 325 -8.96 -25.95 -43.57
C LYS A 325 -10.24 -25.72 -42.76
N PHE A 326 -10.69 -24.47 -42.68
CA PHE A 326 -12.08 -24.14 -42.35
C PHE A 326 -12.79 -23.76 -43.65
N GLU A 327 -13.79 -24.54 -44.02
CA GLU A 327 -14.92 -24.16 -44.87
C GLU A 327 -16.18 -24.59 -44.11
N GLY A 328 -17.18 -23.71 -44.07
CA GLY A 328 -18.44 -23.86 -43.35
C GLY A 328 -18.92 -22.52 -42.84
#